data_AF-A0A851FY81-F1
#
_entry.id   AF-A0A851FY81-F1
#
_cell.length_a   1.000
_cell.length_b   1.000
_cell.length_c   1.000
_cell.angle_alpha   90.00
_cell.angle_beta   90.00
_cell.angle_gamma   90.00
#
_symmetry.space_group_name_H-M   'P 1'
#
loop_
_entity.id
_entity.type
_entity.pdbx_description
1 polymer ?
#
loop_
_entity_poly.entity_id
_entity_poly.type
_entity_poly.pdbx_seq_one_letter_code
_entity_poly.pdbx_strand_id
1 'polypeptide(L)'
;MDGALKQADLSYLPEQVSQAARELVDLKFRIDMAARNDTSDIPDDLHGRMRGGEWGPHFGLEFFCCIIPFLPRDFESCSATEQLVPTYHTFGCSWRWWPDRYCDEKDEQNIRYHIFSDPGLKSTSYTFIPQLGLFCPGEGKNRVNFCRHHNIEYIPARVYPHDYPEAKRISIYVLRIAGGRDVWAVLDNRYVQKVSHYAYALPLLRAYGVTIAEKWPGTLPSLSDILANMQRCSDDSIFHNTVIDIKAVQDLLDSNEADKNTGECFVKTSILELPLRGTFRVGLIALALCMVSLIGYRFFSEGVLGSLLLCTAAFLSGSIAVVTLPMFSIKRKSLIE
;
A
#
# COMPACT_ATOMS: atom_id res chain seq x y z
N MET A 1 22.58 -27.49 -29.56
CA MET A 1 21.54 -27.35 -28.51
C MET A 1 20.42 -28.26 -28.97
N ASP A 2 20.45 -29.52 -28.55
CA ASP A 2 19.67 -30.59 -29.22
C ASP A 2 18.34 -30.89 -28.53
N GLY A 3 17.81 -29.90 -27.80
CA GLY A 3 16.41 -29.87 -27.38
C GLY A 3 15.85 -28.51 -27.75
N ALA A 4 14.95 -28.45 -28.73
CA ALA A 4 14.22 -27.23 -29.03
C ALA A 4 13.50 -26.76 -27.75
N LEU A 5 13.77 -25.53 -27.30
CA LEU A 5 13.08 -24.93 -26.16
C LEU A 5 11.56 -25.00 -26.41
N LYS A 6 10.82 -25.44 -25.41
CA LYS A 6 9.35 -25.50 -25.51
C LYS A 6 8.77 -24.10 -25.41
N GLN A 7 7.75 -23.82 -26.20
CA GLN A 7 6.95 -22.61 -26.04
C GLN A 7 6.16 -22.67 -24.73
N ALA A 8 6.05 -21.52 -24.06
CA ALA A 8 5.17 -21.41 -22.90
C ALA A 8 3.71 -21.64 -23.34
N ASP A 9 3.07 -22.64 -22.76
CA ASP A 9 1.68 -22.97 -23.06
C ASP A 9 0.74 -21.97 -22.38
N LEU A 10 -0.13 -21.35 -23.17
CA LEU A 10 -1.20 -20.44 -22.74
C LEU A 10 -2.58 -20.91 -23.24
N SER A 11 -2.67 -22.10 -23.84
CA SER A 11 -3.90 -22.61 -24.47
C SER A 11 -5.00 -22.94 -23.46
N TYR A 12 -4.64 -23.15 -22.20
CA TYR A 12 -5.60 -23.37 -21.11
C TYR A 12 -6.32 -22.09 -20.67
N LEU A 13 -5.83 -20.91 -21.06
CA LEU A 13 -6.43 -19.64 -20.66
C LEU A 13 -7.67 -19.34 -21.49
N PRO A 14 -8.75 -18.85 -20.86
CA PRO A 14 -9.88 -18.29 -21.60
C PRO A 14 -9.41 -17.18 -22.54
N GLU A 15 -9.94 -17.15 -23.77
CA GLU A 15 -9.54 -16.19 -24.81
C GLU A 15 -9.64 -14.73 -24.32
N GLN A 16 -10.71 -14.40 -23.60
CA GLN A 16 -10.90 -13.07 -23.01
C GLN A 16 -9.78 -12.66 -22.04
N VAL A 17 -9.26 -13.60 -21.25
CA VAL A 17 -8.15 -13.34 -20.30
C VAL A 17 -6.86 -13.14 -21.07
N SER A 18 -6.60 -14.02 -22.04
CA SER A 18 -5.43 -13.95 -22.92
C SER A 18 -5.37 -12.62 -23.68
N GLN A 19 -6.50 -12.18 -24.25
CA GLN A 19 -6.60 -10.89 -24.94
C GLN A 19 -6.37 -9.72 -23.97
N ALA A 20 -7.05 -9.70 -22.82
CA ALA A 20 -6.90 -8.60 -21.87
C ALA A 20 -5.47 -8.52 -21.29
N ALA A 21 -4.78 -9.65 -21.16
CA ALA A 21 -3.38 -9.70 -20.76
C ALA A 21 -2.47 -9.03 -21.80
N ARG A 22 -2.68 -9.31 -23.09
CA ARG A 22 -1.96 -8.64 -24.19
C ARG A 22 -2.23 -7.14 -24.22
N GLU A 23 -3.49 -6.74 -24.06
CA GLU A 23 -3.89 -5.33 -24.03
C GLU A 23 -3.24 -4.59 -22.85
N LEU A 24 -3.12 -5.23 -21.68
CA LEU A 24 -2.43 -4.65 -20.52
C LEU A 24 -0.93 -4.48 -20.77
N VAL A 25 -0.29 -5.48 -21.38
CA VAL A 25 1.13 -5.43 -21.75
C VAL A 25 1.39 -4.34 -22.80
N ASP A 26 0.51 -4.20 -23.80
CA ASP A 26 0.58 -3.12 -24.79
C ASP A 26 0.36 -1.74 -24.15
N LEU A 27 -0.61 -1.62 -23.23
CA LEU A 27 -0.84 -0.40 -22.48
C LEU A 27 0.41 0.03 -21.71
N LYS A 28 1.07 -0.91 -21.01
CA LYS A 28 2.36 -0.64 -20.36
C LYS A 28 3.40 -0.14 -21.37
N PHE A 29 3.53 -0.81 -22.52
CA PHE A 29 4.48 -0.38 -23.54
C PHE A 29 4.23 1.05 -24.03
N ARG A 30 2.96 1.42 -24.26
CA ARG A 30 2.58 2.79 -24.64
C ARG A 30 2.92 3.82 -23.54
N ILE A 31 2.75 3.46 -22.27
CA ILE A 31 3.15 4.30 -21.13
C ILE A 31 4.67 4.47 -21.11
N ASP A 32 5.45 3.39 -21.25
CA ASP A 32 6.91 3.44 -21.29
C ASP A 32 7.42 4.33 -22.45
N MET A 33 6.77 4.26 -23.62
CA MET A 33 7.12 5.08 -24.79
C MET A 33 6.71 6.55 -24.62
N ALA A 34 5.59 6.84 -23.97
CA ALA A 34 5.18 8.21 -23.65
C ALA A 34 6.16 8.86 -22.66
N ALA A 35 6.51 8.11 -21.59
CA ALA A 35 7.44 8.53 -20.53
C ALA A 35 8.82 8.93 -21.06
N ARG A 36 9.23 8.44 -22.24
CA ARG A 36 10.47 8.82 -22.92
C ARG A 36 10.58 10.32 -23.15
N ASN A 37 9.48 10.94 -23.57
CA ASN A 37 9.45 12.32 -24.06
C ASN A 37 8.92 13.27 -22.98
N ASP A 38 7.90 12.83 -22.25
CA ASP A 38 7.28 13.59 -21.16
C ASP A 38 6.60 12.64 -20.18
N THR A 39 6.77 12.92 -18.88
CA THR A 39 6.14 12.17 -17.78
C THR A 39 4.99 12.93 -17.14
N SER A 40 4.67 14.15 -17.58
CA SER A 40 3.68 15.04 -16.97
C SER A 40 2.27 14.43 -16.84
N ASP A 41 1.87 13.60 -17.81
CA ASP A 41 0.57 12.93 -17.84
C ASP A 41 0.56 11.54 -17.16
N ILE A 42 1.68 11.11 -16.59
CA ILE A 42 1.83 9.79 -15.98
C ILE A 42 1.83 9.94 -14.46
N PRO A 43 0.93 9.27 -13.72
CA PRO A 43 0.88 9.39 -12.28
C PRO A 43 2.20 8.96 -11.61
N ASP A 44 2.73 9.80 -10.71
CA ASP A 44 4.01 9.59 -10.04
C ASP A 44 4.13 8.26 -9.30
N ASP A 45 3.02 7.71 -8.79
CA ASP A 45 2.95 6.45 -8.03
C ASP A 45 2.57 5.24 -8.89
N LEU A 46 2.43 5.39 -10.22
CA LEU A 46 2.26 4.27 -11.15
C LEU A 46 3.55 3.43 -11.28
N HIS A 47 4.65 3.92 -10.73
CA HIS A 47 6.02 3.41 -10.87
C HIS A 47 6.49 2.57 -9.68
N GLY A 48 5.61 2.27 -8.73
CA GLY A 48 5.95 1.55 -7.51
C GLY A 48 6.12 2.48 -6.30
N ARG A 49 6.85 2.01 -5.29
CA ARG A 49 6.97 2.69 -3.99
C ARG A 49 7.81 3.98 -4.04
N MET A 50 8.52 4.25 -5.14
CA MET A 50 9.30 5.46 -5.35
C MET A 50 8.44 6.51 -6.08
N ARG A 51 7.92 7.49 -5.32
CA ARG A 51 7.02 8.57 -5.79
C ARG A 51 7.70 9.63 -6.68
N GLY A 52 8.93 9.39 -7.14
CA GLY A 52 9.78 10.42 -7.70
C GLY A 52 9.68 10.60 -9.20
N GLY A 53 9.12 9.65 -9.95
CA GLY A 53 9.05 9.74 -11.41
C GLY A 53 10.41 9.85 -12.12
N GLU A 54 11.54 10.00 -11.41
CA GLU A 54 12.91 10.19 -11.93
C GLU A 54 13.33 9.10 -12.90
N TRP A 55 12.53 8.04 -12.93
CA TRP A 55 12.75 6.86 -13.73
C TRP A 55 11.48 6.24 -14.37
N GLY A 56 10.23 6.59 -14.05
CA GLY A 56 9.08 5.97 -14.75
C GLY A 56 8.84 4.48 -14.39
N PRO A 57 7.94 3.73 -15.07
CA PRO A 57 7.47 2.41 -14.63
C PRO A 57 8.46 1.31 -15.05
N HIS A 58 9.65 1.37 -14.47
CA HIS A 58 10.83 0.63 -14.91
C HIS A 58 10.77 -0.87 -14.76
N PHE A 59 9.96 -1.35 -13.84
CA PHE A 59 9.90 -2.76 -13.51
C PHE A 59 8.48 -3.24 -13.75
N GLY A 60 8.33 -4.26 -14.60
CA GLY A 60 7.03 -4.85 -14.90
C GLY A 60 6.33 -5.37 -13.66
N LEU A 61 7.08 -5.92 -12.71
CA LEU A 61 6.57 -6.39 -11.42
C LEU A 61 6.08 -5.25 -10.53
N GLU A 62 6.78 -4.12 -10.47
CA GLU A 62 6.36 -2.97 -9.65
C GLU A 62 5.08 -2.34 -10.22
N PHE A 63 5.03 -2.16 -11.55
CA PHE A 63 3.82 -1.72 -12.23
C PHE A 63 2.65 -2.68 -11.94
N PHE A 64 2.88 -3.99 -12.07
CA PHE A 64 1.88 -5.02 -11.74
C PHE A 64 1.37 -4.85 -10.31
N CYS A 65 2.29 -4.77 -9.33
CA CYS A 65 1.93 -4.62 -7.92
C CYS A 65 1.20 -3.30 -7.62
N CYS A 66 1.37 -2.24 -8.41
CA CYS A 66 0.60 -1.01 -8.23
C CYS A 66 -0.89 -1.18 -8.58
N ILE A 67 -1.18 -1.95 -9.63
CA ILE A 67 -2.52 -1.99 -10.24
C ILE A 67 -3.30 -3.29 -9.98
N ILE A 68 -2.61 -4.37 -9.63
CA ILE A 68 -3.19 -5.69 -9.35
C ILE A 68 -2.87 -6.08 -7.89
N PRO A 69 -3.90 -6.34 -7.06
CA PRO A 69 -3.72 -6.65 -5.64
C PRO A 69 -3.27 -8.11 -5.40
N PHE A 70 -2.84 -8.41 -4.18
CA PHE A 70 -2.65 -9.77 -3.67
C PHE A 70 -1.65 -10.65 -4.43
N LEU A 71 -0.61 -10.06 -5.04
CA LEU A 71 0.54 -10.85 -5.47
C LEU A 71 1.23 -11.42 -4.22
N PRO A 72 1.29 -12.74 -4.03
CA PRO A 72 1.96 -13.32 -2.87
C PRO A 72 3.46 -12.97 -2.87
N ARG A 73 4.06 -12.87 -1.69
CA ARG A 73 5.48 -12.54 -1.50
C ARG A 73 6.37 -13.76 -1.63
N ASP A 74 5.93 -14.89 -1.08
CA ASP A 74 6.82 -16.01 -0.78
C ASP A 74 7.03 -16.99 -1.93
N PHE A 75 8.30 -17.36 -2.01
CA PHE A 75 8.92 -18.35 -2.87
C PHE A 75 8.91 -19.72 -2.18
N GLU A 76 8.28 -20.70 -2.80
CA GLU A 76 8.63 -22.11 -2.63
C GLU A 76 9.07 -22.68 -3.97
N SER A 77 10.39 -22.70 -4.18
CA SER A 77 11.08 -23.76 -4.94
C SER A 77 10.57 -24.13 -6.33
N CYS A 78 9.91 -23.21 -7.05
CA CYS A 78 9.57 -23.49 -8.44
C CYS A 78 10.88 -23.54 -9.23
N SER A 79 11.27 -24.74 -9.65
CA SER A 79 12.40 -24.93 -10.53
C SER A 79 12.17 -24.11 -11.78
N ALA A 80 13.16 -23.26 -12.10
CA ALA A 80 13.10 -22.47 -13.31
C ALA A 80 13.02 -23.41 -14.51
N THR A 81 12.12 -23.12 -15.45
CA THR A 81 12.06 -23.85 -16.72
C THR A 81 12.55 -22.94 -17.84
N GLU A 82 13.42 -23.47 -18.70
CA GLU A 82 13.86 -22.75 -19.88
C GLU A 82 12.80 -22.90 -20.97
N GLN A 83 12.21 -21.79 -21.41
CA GLN A 83 11.09 -21.77 -22.34
C GLN A 83 11.20 -20.62 -23.33
N LEU A 84 10.50 -20.75 -24.46
CA LEU A 84 10.21 -19.68 -25.39
C LEU A 84 8.96 -18.92 -24.92
N VAL A 85 9.15 -17.71 -24.42
CA VAL A 85 8.10 -16.89 -23.81
C VAL A 85 7.50 -15.94 -24.85
N PRO A 86 6.17 -15.87 -24.99
CA PRO A 86 5.52 -14.97 -25.94
C PRO A 86 5.73 -13.48 -25.59
N THR A 87 6.30 -12.73 -26.52
CA THR A 87 6.59 -11.29 -26.38
C THR A 87 5.34 -10.47 -26.04
N TYR A 88 4.19 -10.82 -26.61
CA TYR A 88 2.93 -10.07 -26.40
C TYR A 88 2.25 -10.32 -25.04
N HIS A 89 2.72 -11.30 -24.27
CA HIS A 89 2.27 -11.53 -22.88
C HIS A 89 3.31 -11.11 -21.84
N THR A 90 4.42 -10.51 -22.28
CA THR A 90 5.55 -10.17 -21.41
C THR A 90 5.64 -8.67 -21.23
N PHE A 91 5.63 -8.22 -19.97
CA PHE A 91 5.89 -6.82 -19.65
C PHE A 91 7.30 -6.43 -20.07
N GLY A 92 7.43 -5.28 -20.72
CA GLY A 92 8.72 -4.71 -21.08
C GLY A 92 9.13 -3.56 -20.16
N CYS A 93 10.32 -3.06 -20.43
CA CYS A 93 10.81 -1.77 -19.97
C CYS A 93 11.83 -1.25 -20.99
N SER A 94 11.82 0.05 -21.26
CA SER A 94 12.82 0.72 -22.11
C SER A 94 13.39 1.93 -21.37
N TRP A 95 14.52 1.72 -20.68
CA TRP A 95 15.16 2.80 -19.89
C TRP A 95 16.62 3.05 -20.24
N ARG A 96 17.31 2.03 -20.75
CA ARG A 96 18.67 2.15 -21.32
C ARG A 96 18.71 1.81 -22.80
N TRP A 97 17.82 0.91 -23.21
CA TRP A 97 17.73 0.37 -24.56
C TRP A 97 16.37 0.74 -25.13
N TRP A 98 16.41 1.53 -26.20
CA TRP A 98 15.23 1.97 -26.92
C TRP A 98 15.10 1.15 -28.19
N PRO A 99 13.89 0.64 -28.51
CA PRO A 99 13.74 -0.31 -29.61
C PRO A 99 14.09 0.29 -30.99
N ASP A 100 13.95 1.59 -31.14
CA ASP A 100 14.14 2.40 -32.35
C ASP A 100 15.55 3.01 -32.50
N ARG A 101 16.47 2.76 -31.55
CA ARG A 101 17.79 3.44 -31.52
C ARG A 101 18.89 2.71 -32.29
N TYR A 102 18.72 1.43 -32.57
CA TYR A 102 19.73 0.60 -33.22
C TYR A 102 19.52 0.64 -34.73
N CYS A 103 20.13 1.62 -35.40
CA CYS A 103 19.95 1.87 -36.83
C CYS A 103 20.86 1.03 -37.74
N ASP A 104 21.88 0.35 -37.20
CA ASP A 104 22.78 -0.52 -37.99
C ASP A 104 22.31 -1.98 -37.92
N GLU A 105 22.15 -2.60 -39.10
CA GLU A 105 21.75 -4.01 -39.27
C GLU A 105 22.69 -4.96 -38.51
N LYS A 106 23.98 -4.61 -38.42
CA LYS A 106 24.97 -5.39 -37.68
C LYS A 106 24.69 -5.41 -36.18
N ASP A 107 24.30 -4.29 -35.60
CA ASP A 107 23.98 -4.19 -34.17
C ASP A 107 22.70 -4.95 -33.84
N GLU A 108 21.68 -4.85 -34.70
CA GLU A 108 20.46 -5.66 -34.58
C GLU A 108 20.81 -7.16 -34.58
N GLN A 109 21.63 -7.61 -35.54
CA GLN A 109 22.00 -9.01 -35.65
C GLN A 109 22.81 -9.50 -34.44
N ASN A 110 23.71 -8.68 -33.90
CA ASN A 110 24.45 -8.98 -32.68
C ASN A 110 23.53 -9.11 -31.45
N ILE A 111 22.55 -8.22 -31.32
CA ILE A 111 21.57 -8.28 -30.23
C ILE A 111 20.71 -9.54 -30.35
N ARG A 112 20.22 -9.87 -31.55
CA ARG A 112 19.47 -11.12 -31.81
C ARG A 112 20.33 -12.32 -31.46
N TYR A 113 21.57 -12.39 -31.95
CA TYR A 113 22.48 -13.47 -31.63
C TYR A 113 22.67 -13.63 -30.11
N HIS A 114 22.86 -12.52 -29.40
CA HIS A 114 22.98 -12.55 -27.95
C HIS A 114 21.71 -13.06 -27.27
N ILE A 115 20.52 -12.53 -27.61
CA ILE A 115 19.23 -12.95 -27.01
C ILE A 115 19.03 -14.46 -27.15
N PHE A 116 19.31 -15.02 -28.33
CA PHE A 116 19.11 -16.44 -28.64
C PHE A 116 20.30 -17.36 -28.31
N SER A 117 21.35 -16.82 -27.71
CA SER A 117 22.52 -17.59 -27.24
C SER A 117 22.29 -18.22 -25.86
N ASP A 118 23.08 -19.24 -25.50
CA ASP A 118 23.08 -19.84 -24.16
C ASP A 118 23.32 -18.80 -23.04
N PRO A 119 24.30 -17.88 -23.15
CA PRO A 119 24.46 -16.77 -22.19
C PRO A 119 23.24 -15.84 -22.13
N GLY A 120 22.60 -15.58 -23.27
CA GLY A 120 21.39 -14.76 -23.36
C GLY A 120 20.22 -15.36 -22.60
N LEU A 121 19.99 -16.67 -22.75
CA LEU A 121 18.99 -17.42 -22.01
C LEU A 121 19.28 -17.42 -20.50
N LYS A 122 20.52 -17.78 -20.11
CA LYS A 122 20.92 -17.86 -18.70
C LYS A 122 20.87 -16.52 -17.96
N SER A 123 21.02 -15.41 -18.68
CA SER A 123 20.89 -14.05 -18.13
C SER A 123 19.46 -13.50 -18.08
N THR A 124 18.45 -14.30 -18.42
CA THR A 124 17.04 -13.87 -18.45
C THR A 124 16.21 -14.62 -17.42
N SER A 125 15.41 -13.89 -16.63
CA SER A 125 14.54 -14.47 -15.61
C SER A 125 13.19 -13.76 -15.57
N TYR A 126 12.13 -14.50 -15.85
CA TYR A 126 10.75 -14.00 -15.89
C TYR A 126 9.88 -14.72 -14.85
N THR A 127 9.12 -13.97 -14.07
CA THR A 127 8.03 -14.51 -13.25
C THR A 127 6.81 -14.71 -14.13
N PHE A 128 6.31 -15.92 -14.22
CA PHE A 128 5.08 -16.23 -14.96
C PHE A 128 3.92 -16.29 -13.99
N ILE A 129 2.82 -15.62 -14.30
CA ILE A 129 1.58 -15.66 -13.54
C ILE A 129 0.55 -16.43 -14.40
N PRO A 130 0.43 -17.76 -14.21
CA PRO A 130 -0.33 -18.64 -15.10
C PRO A 130 -1.77 -18.17 -15.25
N GLN A 131 -2.45 -17.88 -14.15
CA GLN A 131 -3.87 -17.55 -14.09
C GLN A 131 -4.23 -16.26 -14.85
N LEU A 132 -3.26 -15.35 -15.01
CA LEU A 132 -3.43 -14.09 -15.73
C LEU A 132 -2.79 -14.10 -17.12
N GLY A 133 -2.00 -15.14 -17.46
CA GLY A 133 -1.27 -15.19 -18.73
C GLY A 133 -0.24 -14.07 -18.88
N LEU A 134 0.41 -13.68 -17.79
CA LEU A 134 1.36 -12.55 -17.77
C LEU A 134 2.76 -13.02 -17.38
N PHE A 135 3.77 -12.46 -18.04
CA PHE A 135 5.16 -12.61 -17.67
C PHE A 135 5.72 -11.28 -17.19
N CYS A 136 6.26 -11.27 -15.97
CA CYS A 136 6.88 -10.12 -15.32
C CYS A 136 8.40 -10.33 -15.25
N PRO A 137 9.20 -9.64 -16.09
CA PRO A 137 10.64 -9.81 -16.07
C PRO A 137 11.31 -9.25 -14.80
N GLY A 138 12.14 -10.07 -14.16
CA GLY A 138 13.16 -9.61 -13.22
C GLY A 138 14.41 -9.17 -13.98
N GLU A 139 15.01 -10.09 -14.75
CA GLU A 139 16.13 -9.82 -15.66
C GLU A 139 15.74 -9.99 -17.12
N GLY A 140 16.32 -9.16 -18.00
CA GLY A 140 15.99 -9.19 -19.43
C GLY A 140 14.67 -8.49 -19.79
N LYS A 141 14.35 -7.37 -19.11
CA LYS A 141 13.18 -6.52 -19.44
C LYS A 141 13.36 -5.68 -20.72
N ASN A 142 14.58 -5.21 -20.99
CA ASN A 142 14.91 -4.38 -22.15
C ASN A 142 14.75 -5.13 -23.49
N ARG A 143 15.08 -6.43 -23.52
CA ARG A 143 14.95 -7.25 -24.73
C ARG A 143 13.50 -7.45 -25.15
N VAL A 144 12.53 -7.32 -24.25
CA VAL A 144 11.10 -7.51 -24.57
C VAL A 144 10.63 -6.46 -25.56
N ASN A 145 10.93 -5.18 -25.31
CA ASN A 145 10.53 -4.11 -26.21
C ASN A 145 11.33 -4.13 -27.52
N PHE A 146 12.61 -4.56 -27.49
CA PHE A 146 13.36 -4.86 -28.72
C PHE A 146 12.66 -5.96 -29.54
N CYS A 147 12.36 -7.10 -28.94
CA CYS A 147 11.66 -8.19 -29.61
C CYS A 147 10.30 -7.75 -30.15
N ARG A 148 9.55 -6.93 -29.40
CA ARG A 148 8.27 -6.37 -29.85
C ARG A 148 8.44 -5.50 -31.09
N HIS A 149 9.41 -4.59 -31.10
CA HIS A 149 9.67 -3.70 -32.24
C HIS A 149 10.09 -4.46 -33.51
N HIS A 150 10.92 -5.50 -33.35
CA HIS A 150 11.40 -6.33 -34.46
C HIS A 150 10.48 -7.52 -34.81
N ASN A 151 9.23 -7.53 -34.31
CA ASN A 151 8.24 -8.60 -34.55
C ASN A 151 8.75 -10.02 -34.20
N ILE A 152 9.58 -10.13 -33.17
CA ILE A 152 10.06 -11.40 -32.64
C ILE A 152 9.01 -11.92 -31.67
N GLU A 153 8.35 -13.02 -32.05
CA GLU A 153 7.20 -13.56 -31.30
C GLU A 153 7.58 -14.17 -29.94
N TYR A 154 8.77 -14.78 -29.84
CA TYR A 154 9.19 -15.53 -28.66
C TYR A 154 10.58 -15.16 -28.17
N ILE A 155 10.74 -15.14 -26.85
CA ILE A 155 11.98 -14.79 -26.14
C ILE A 155 12.43 -15.97 -25.29
N PRO A 156 13.67 -16.47 -25.43
CA PRO A 156 14.20 -17.50 -24.55
C PRO A 156 14.44 -16.92 -23.14
N ALA A 157 13.84 -17.54 -22.13
CA ALA A 157 13.98 -17.11 -20.74
C ALA A 157 13.91 -18.28 -19.75
N ARG A 158 14.48 -18.08 -18.56
CA ARG A 158 14.20 -18.90 -17.39
C ARG A 158 12.91 -18.41 -16.74
N VAL A 159 11.91 -19.28 -16.70
CA VAL A 159 10.57 -18.95 -16.23
C VAL A 159 10.32 -19.53 -14.85
N TYR A 160 9.87 -18.67 -13.95
CA TYR A 160 9.51 -18.98 -12.58
C TYR A 160 7.99 -18.84 -12.44
N PRO A 161 7.22 -19.94 -12.45
CA PRO A 161 5.79 -19.86 -12.25
C PRO A 161 5.47 -19.35 -10.85
N HIS A 162 4.43 -18.52 -10.76
CA HIS A 162 3.94 -17.93 -9.54
C HIS A 162 2.42 -17.91 -9.58
N ASP A 163 1.81 -18.68 -8.68
CA ASP A 163 0.36 -18.75 -8.61
C ASP A 163 -0.24 -17.43 -8.13
N TYR A 164 -1.38 -17.10 -8.72
CA TYR A 164 -2.20 -15.97 -8.35
C TYR A 164 -3.57 -16.45 -7.83
N PRO A 165 -4.17 -15.77 -6.83
CA PRO A 165 -5.44 -16.24 -6.26
C PRO A 165 -6.56 -16.34 -7.30
N GLU A 166 -7.41 -17.36 -7.15
CA GLU A 166 -8.59 -17.54 -8.00
C GLU A 166 -9.51 -16.33 -7.96
N ALA A 167 -10.06 -15.93 -9.11
CA ALA A 167 -10.84 -14.70 -9.25
C ALA A 167 -12.01 -14.57 -8.26
N LYS A 168 -12.74 -15.67 -7.98
CA LYS A 168 -13.88 -15.71 -7.04
C LYS A 168 -13.50 -15.37 -5.59
N ARG A 169 -12.22 -15.49 -5.24
CA ARG A 169 -11.71 -15.15 -3.90
C ARG A 169 -11.46 -13.66 -3.73
N ILE A 170 -11.40 -12.92 -4.84
CA ILE A 170 -11.09 -11.49 -4.89
C ILE A 170 -12.38 -10.71 -5.15
N SER A 171 -12.58 -9.66 -4.36
CA SER A 171 -13.61 -8.64 -4.59
C SER A 171 -13.00 -7.25 -4.57
N ILE A 172 -13.38 -6.40 -5.53
CA ILE A 172 -12.92 -5.01 -5.62
C ILE A 172 -14.10 -4.08 -5.38
N TYR A 173 -13.92 -3.15 -4.44
CA TYR A 173 -14.90 -2.15 -4.06
C TYR A 173 -14.44 -0.78 -4.53
N VAL A 174 -15.21 -0.17 -5.44
CA VAL A 174 -14.95 1.16 -6.00
C VAL A 174 -15.91 2.14 -5.33
N LEU A 175 -15.42 2.87 -4.32
CA LEU A 175 -16.23 3.74 -3.49
C LEU A 175 -16.13 5.18 -3.96
N ARG A 176 -17.27 5.88 -3.97
CA ARG A 176 -17.31 7.31 -4.28
C ARG A 176 -17.01 8.10 -3.01
N ILE A 177 -15.96 8.91 -3.05
CA ILE A 177 -15.57 9.80 -1.96
C ILE A 177 -15.53 11.25 -2.46
N ALA A 178 -15.55 12.22 -1.54
CA ALA A 178 -15.36 13.61 -1.90
C ALA A 178 -13.99 13.77 -2.60
N GLY A 179 -14.00 14.24 -3.85
CA GLY A 179 -12.79 14.44 -4.65
C GLY A 179 -12.35 13.25 -5.52
N GLY A 180 -13.09 12.14 -5.56
CA GLY A 180 -12.76 11.06 -6.51
C GLY A 180 -13.34 9.68 -6.15
N ARG A 181 -12.53 8.66 -6.42
CA ARG A 181 -12.84 7.26 -6.10
C ARG A 181 -11.76 6.70 -5.19
N ASP A 182 -12.18 5.91 -4.20
CA ASP A 182 -11.29 5.14 -3.35
C ASP A 182 -11.53 3.66 -3.61
N VAL A 183 -10.46 2.90 -3.87
CA VAL A 183 -10.58 1.51 -4.35
C VAL A 183 -9.86 0.55 -3.43
N TRP A 184 -10.61 -0.45 -2.99
CA TRP A 184 -10.19 -1.44 -2.01
C TRP A 184 -10.46 -2.84 -2.55
N ALA A 185 -9.45 -3.69 -2.53
CA ALA A 185 -9.58 -5.11 -2.83
C ALA A 185 -9.66 -5.91 -1.53
N VAL A 186 -10.43 -6.99 -1.56
CA VAL A 186 -10.60 -7.93 -0.45
C VAL A 186 -10.37 -9.35 -0.96
N LEU A 187 -9.53 -10.10 -0.26
CA LEU A 187 -9.26 -11.51 -0.52
C LEU A 187 -9.83 -12.35 0.64
N ASP A 188 -10.64 -13.36 0.30
CA ASP A 188 -11.25 -14.32 1.23
C ASP A 188 -12.00 -13.69 2.42
N ASN A 189 -12.57 -12.49 2.23
CA ASN A 189 -13.18 -11.69 3.30
C ASN A 189 -12.26 -11.46 4.52
N ARG A 190 -10.93 -11.53 4.32
CA ARG A 190 -9.94 -11.41 5.39
C ARG A 190 -8.88 -10.37 5.09
N TYR A 191 -8.23 -10.42 3.94
CA TYR A 191 -7.13 -9.51 3.62
C TYR A 191 -7.65 -8.35 2.81
N VAL A 192 -7.39 -7.12 3.27
CA VAL A 192 -7.78 -5.89 2.59
C VAL A 192 -6.54 -5.20 2.06
N GLN A 193 -6.58 -4.79 0.80
CA GLN A 193 -5.50 -4.03 0.18
C GLN A 193 -6.06 -2.80 -0.53
N LYS A 194 -5.42 -1.65 -0.35
CA LYS A 194 -5.71 -0.48 -1.17
C LYS A 194 -5.15 -0.71 -2.58
N VAL A 195 -5.93 -0.40 -3.61
CA VAL A 195 -5.52 -0.52 -5.02
C VAL A 195 -5.43 0.85 -5.65
N SER A 196 -4.21 1.24 -6.02
CA SER A 196 -3.97 2.44 -6.82
C SER A 196 -4.24 2.13 -8.29
N HIS A 197 -4.60 3.14 -9.09
CA HIS A 197 -4.63 3.04 -10.56
C HIS A 197 -5.41 1.83 -11.11
N TYR A 198 -6.45 1.39 -10.39
CA TYR A 198 -7.22 0.19 -10.74
C TYR A 198 -7.77 0.19 -12.17
N ALA A 199 -8.01 1.37 -12.74
CA ALA A 199 -8.54 1.55 -14.09
C ALA A 199 -7.63 0.92 -15.17
N TYR A 200 -6.31 0.89 -14.96
CA TYR A 200 -5.37 0.27 -15.91
C TYR A 200 -5.52 -1.26 -15.94
N ALA A 201 -5.77 -1.89 -14.79
CA ALA A 201 -5.97 -3.34 -14.68
C ALA A 201 -7.43 -3.79 -14.86
N LEU A 202 -8.38 -2.86 -14.89
CA LEU A 202 -9.81 -3.16 -14.87
C LEU A 202 -10.27 -4.09 -15.99
N PRO A 203 -9.82 -3.96 -17.26
CA PRO A 203 -10.19 -4.91 -18.32
C PRO A 203 -9.74 -6.34 -18.01
N LEU A 204 -8.49 -6.51 -17.55
CA LEU A 204 -7.95 -7.81 -17.18
C LEU A 204 -8.67 -8.43 -15.98
N LEU A 205 -8.89 -7.64 -14.93
CA LEU A 205 -9.56 -8.12 -13.72
C LEU A 205 -11.01 -8.56 -14.01
N ARG A 206 -11.71 -7.86 -14.91
CA ARG A 206 -13.04 -8.27 -15.39
C ARG A 206 -12.98 -9.55 -16.22
N ALA A 207 -12.06 -9.65 -17.17
CA ALA A 207 -11.88 -10.83 -18.00
C ALA A 207 -11.52 -12.07 -17.17
N TYR A 208 -10.73 -11.87 -16.11
CA TYR A 208 -10.35 -12.91 -15.14
C TYR A 208 -11.52 -13.36 -14.26
N GLY A 209 -12.56 -12.53 -14.11
CA GLY A 209 -13.77 -12.85 -13.35
C GLY A 209 -13.80 -12.30 -11.93
N VAL A 210 -13.00 -11.26 -11.63
CA VAL A 210 -13.01 -10.60 -10.32
C VAL A 210 -14.30 -9.81 -10.15
N THR A 211 -14.94 -9.94 -8.99
CA THR A 211 -16.17 -9.21 -8.67
C THR A 211 -15.84 -7.74 -8.40
N ILE A 212 -16.55 -6.81 -9.05
CA ILE A 212 -16.40 -5.37 -8.86
C ILE A 212 -17.73 -4.79 -8.38
N ALA A 213 -17.72 -4.16 -7.21
CA ALA A 213 -18.91 -3.59 -6.58
C ALA A 213 -18.69 -2.10 -6.23
N GLU A 214 -19.78 -1.32 -6.21
CA GLU A 214 -19.74 0.10 -5.83
C GLU A 214 -20.05 0.36 -4.34
N LYS A 215 -20.36 -0.69 -3.58
CA LYS A 215 -20.77 -0.59 -2.18
C LYS A 215 -19.92 -1.51 -1.31
N TRP A 216 -19.40 -0.95 -0.21
CA TRP A 216 -18.71 -1.71 0.82
C TRP A 216 -19.67 -2.69 1.51
N PRO A 217 -19.28 -3.96 1.72
CA PRO A 217 -20.16 -4.96 2.30
C PRO A 217 -20.37 -4.68 3.80
N GLY A 218 -21.62 -4.84 4.26
CA GLY A 218 -21.96 -4.66 5.69
C GLY A 218 -21.49 -5.80 6.59
N THR A 219 -21.01 -6.91 6.01
CA THR A 219 -20.44 -8.04 6.77
C THR A 219 -18.99 -7.80 7.21
N LEU A 220 -18.31 -6.83 6.61
CA LEU A 220 -16.94 -6.45 6.98
C LEU A 220 -16.98 -5.23 7.91
N PRO A 221 -15.95 -5.03 8.76
CA PRO A 221 -15.81 -3.81 9.54
C PRO A 221 -15.89 -2.56 8.66
N SER A 222 -16.31 -1.45 9.25
CA SER A 222 -16.38 -0.20 8.50
C SER A 222 -14.99 0.21 8.02
N LEU A 223 -14.91 0.89 6.88
CA LEU A 223 -13.63 1.41 6.40
C LEU A 223 -12.98 2.37 7.38
N SER A 224 -13.76 3.13 8.13
CA SER A 224 -13.24 4.01 9.18
C SER A 224 -12.49 3.22 10.26
N ASP A 225 -13.02 2.06 10.68
CA ASP A 225 -12.37 1.19 11.66
C ASP A 225 -11.12 0.52 11.10
N ILE A 226 -11.17 0.08 9.83
CA ILE A 226 -10.01 -0.49 9.13
C ILE A 226 -8.89 0.55 9.01
N LEU A 227 -9.21 1.78 8.62
CA LEU A 227 -8.24 2.87 8.49
C LEU A 227 -7.66 3.28 9.86
N ALA A 228 -8.49 3.35 10.91
CA ALA A 228 -8.05 3.69 12.26
C ALA A 228 -7.05 2.67 12.84
N ASN A 229 -7.17 1.40 12.43
CA ASN A 229 -6.36 0.29 12.95
C ASN A 229 -5.30 -0.23 11.95
N MET A 230 -5.17 0.42 10.79
CA MET A 230 -4.28 -0.02 9.70
C MET A 230 -2.85 -0.31 10.17
N GLN A 231 -2.26 0.56 10.99
CA GLN A 231 -0.86 0.39 11.45
C GLN A 231 -0.67 -0.81 12.39
N ARG A 232 -1.72 -1.24 13.09
CA ARG A 232 -1.65 -2.33 14.07
C ARG A 232 -2.02 -3.67 13.46
N CYS A 233 -2.89 -3.65 12.46
CA CYS A 233 -3.45 -4.83 11.81
C CYS A 233 -2.88 -5.07 10.41
N SER A 234 -1.82 -4.35 10.02
CA SER A 234 -1.13 -4.55 8.75
C SER A 234 -0.21 -5.78 8.78
N ASP A 235 -0.21 -6.54 7.69
CA ASP A 235 0.69 -7.66 7.43
C ASP A 235 1.45 -7.43 6.12
N ASP A 236 2.78 -7.52 6.22
CA ASP A 236 3.73 -7.36 5.12
C ASP A 236 4.41 -8.68 4.72
N SER A 237 4.10 -9.79 5.40
CA SER A 237 4.78 -11.07 5.21
C SER A 237 4.22 -11.88 4.05
N ILE A 238 2.89 -11.88 3.87
CA ILE A 238 2.21 -12.81 2.93
C ILE A 238 2.24 -12.29 1.49
N PHE A 239 2.11 -10.98 1.29
CA PHE A 239 1.97 -10.37 -0.04
C PHE A 239 3.08 -9.35 -0.31
N HIS A 240 3.30 -9.06 -1.59
CA HIS A 240 4.27 -8.05 -2.02
C HIS A 240 3.90 -6.66 -1.49
N ASN A 241 2.60 -6.36 -1.44
CA ASN A 241 2.08 -5.13 -0.86
C ASN A 241 1.48 -5.40 0.52
N THR A 242 1.55 -4.38 1.37
CA THR A 242 0.92 -4.39 2.70
C THR A 242 -0.57 -4.65 2.59
N VAL A 243 -1.04 -5.63 3.35
CA VAL A 243 -2.46 -5.93 3.51
C VAL A 243 -2.89 -5.65 4.95
N ILE A 244 -4.19 -5.45 5.17
CA ILE A 244 -4.77 -5.32 6.50
C ILE A 244 -5.55 -6.61 6.77
N ASP A 245 -5.25 -7.28 7.89
CA ASP A 245 -6.00 -8.46 8.33
C ASP A 245 -7.28 -8.04 9.06
N ILE A 246 -8.43 -8.25 8.43
CA ILE A 246 -9.75 -7.95 9.00
C ILE A 246 -9.97 -8.71 10.31
N LYS A 247 -9.47 -9.94 10.43
CA LYS A 247 -9.66 -10.72 11.65
C LYS A 247 -8.99 -10.04 12.83
N ALA A 248 -7.77 -9.53 12.63
CA ALA A 248 -7.07 -8.75 13.65
C ALA A 248 -7.80 -7.44 14.00
N VAL A 249 -8.45 -6.79 13.02
CA VAL A 249 -9.29 -5.63 13.28
C VAL A 249 -10.51 -6.01 14.10
N GLN A 250 -11.20 -7.10 13.77
CA GLN A 250 -12.36 -7.61 14.52
C GLN A 250 -11.99 -7.96 15.96
N ASP A 251 -10.93 -8.73 16.17
CA ASP A 251 -10.45 -9.10 17.50
C ASP A 251 -10.12 -7.85 18.36
N LEU A 252 -9.61 -6.79 17.73
CA LEU A 252 -9.32 -5.51 18.38
C LEU A 252 -10.60 -4.71 18.71
N LEU A 253 -11.59 -4.74 17.83
CA LEU A 253 -12.89 -4.09 18.08
C LEU A 253 -13.63 -4.80 19.21
N ASP A 254 -13.66 -6.13 19.19
CA ASP A 254 -14.31 -6.96 20.20
C ASP A 254 -13.65 -6.79 21.58
N SER A 255 -12.32 -6.72 21.64
CA SER A 255 -11.60 -6.43 22.90
C SER A 255 -11.86 -5.02 23.41
N ASN A 256 -11.91 -4.02 22.53
CA ASN A 256 -12.27 -2.65 22.92
C ASN A 256 -13.72 -2.55 23.43
N GLU A 257 -14.66 -3.30 22.86
CA GLU A 257 -16.03 -3.38 23.37
C GLU A 257 -16.11 -4.10 24.71
N ALA A 258 -15.37 -5.20 24.87
CA ALA A 258 -15.24 -5.89 26.14
C ALA A 258 -14.69 -4.96 27.24
N ASP A 259 -13.63 -4.20 26.96
CA ASP A 259 -13.02 -3.24 27.89
C ASP A 259 -13.96 -2.08 28.26
N LYS A 260 -14.80 -1.63 27.32
CA LYS A 260 -15.84 -0.63 27.61
C LYS A 260 -16.89 -1.19 28.56
N ASN A 261 -17.29 -2.45 28.36
CA ASN A 261 -18.30 -3.13 29.16
C ASN A 261 -17.78 -3.50 30.57
N THR A 262 -16.50 -3.85 30.71
CA THR A 262 -15.86 -4.15 32.01
C THR A 262 -15.39 -2.90 32.75
N GLY A 263 -15.38 -1.73 32.10
CA GLY A 263 -14.87 -0.48 32.66
C GLY A 263 -13.33 -0.43 32.73
N GLU A 264 -12.64 -1.28 31.99
CA GLU A 264 -11.17 -1.32 31.92
C GLU A 264 -10.58 -0.26 30.99
N CYS A 265 -11.41 0.42 30.19
CA CYS A 265 -10.97 1.55 29.37
C CYS A 265 -10.35 2.66 30.22
N PHE A 266 -9.19 3.15 29.77
CA PHE A 266 -8.56 4.35 30.31
C PHE A 266 -9.31 5.59 29.83
N VAL A 267 -9.84 6.35 30.77
CA VAL A 267 -10.48 7.65 30.52
C VAL A 267 -9.52 8.74 30.96
N LYS A 268 -9.38 9.79 30.14
CA LYS A 268 -8.68 11.00 30.56
C LYS A 268 -9.56 11.75 31.54
N THR A 269 -9.11 11.88 32.78
CA THR A 269 -9.83 12.56 33.85
C THR A 269 -9.01 13.67 34.47
N SER A 270 -9.73 14.65 35.02
CA SER A 270 -9.14 15.68 35.87
C SER A 270 -9.02 15.20 37.31
N ILE A 271 -8.16 15.83 38.13
CA ILE A 271 -8.05 15.48 39.56
C ILE A 271 -9.36 15.77 40.32
N LEU A 272 -10.17 16.70 39.81
CA LEU A 272 -11.51 17.02 40.33
C LEU A 272 -12.52 15.87 40.16
N GLU A 273 -12.39 15.09 39.08
CA GLU A 273 -13.28 13.96 38.78
C GLU A 273 -12.87 12.68 39.52
N LEU A 274 -11.72 12.68 40.19
CA LEU A 274 -11.30 11.56 41.03
C LEU A 274 -12.05 11.58 42.37
N PRO A 275 -12.41 10.41 42.93
CA PRO A 275 -13.08 10.29 44.23
C PRO A 275 -12.12 10.57 45.41
N LEU A 276 -11.26 11.57 45.29
CA LEU A 276 -10.33 11.98 46.33
C LEU A 276 -11.03 12.97 47.27
N ARG A 277 -11.21 12.56 48.53
CA ARG A 277 -11.80 13.42 49.57
C ARG A 277 -11.01 14.73 49.71
N GLY A 278 -11.65 15.86 49.38
CA GLY A 278 -11.14 17.20 49.70
C GLY A 278 -10.43 17.96 48.57
N THR A 279 -10.26 17.37 47.38
CA THR A 279 -9.62 18.05 46.22
C THR A 279 -10.33 19.33 45.81
N PHE A 280 -11.68 19.33 45.83
CA PHE A 280 -12.49 20.52 45.55
C PHE A 280 -12.21 21.68 46.53
N ARG A 281 -12.00 21.36 47.82
CA ARG A 281 -11.69 22.38 48.85
C ARG A 281 -10.29 22.96 48.63
N VAL A 282 -9.31 22.12 48.30
CA VAL A 282 -7.94 22.57 48.01
C VAL A 282 -7.90 23.46 46.76
N GLY A 283 -8.63 23.11 45.71
CA GLY A 283 -8.75 23.93 44.49
C GLY A 283 -9.36 25.31 44.76
N LEU A 284 -10.44 25.38 45.56
CA LEU A 284 -11.05 26.65 45.95
C LEU A 284 -10.12 27.53 46.80
N ILE A 285 -9.36 26.94 47.73
CA ILE A 285 -8.39 27.67 48.54
C ILE A 285 -7.26 28.21 47.66
N ALA A 286 -6.73 27.40 46.74
CA ALA A 286 -5.69 27.83 45.81
C ALA A 286 -6.17 28.97 44.89
N LEU A 287 -7.41 28.92 44.41
CA LEU A 287 -8.03 29.99 43.62
C LEU A 287 -8.17 31.28 44.43
N ALA A 288 -8.65 31.19 45.68
CA ALA A 288 -8.79 32.33 46.57
C ALA A 288 -7.43 32.99 46.86
N LEU A 289 -6.40 32.19 47.15
CA LEU A 289 -5.03 32.69 47.37
C LEU A 289 -4.43 33.33 46.10
N CYS A 290 -4.72 32.76 44.92
CA CYS A 290 -4.28 33.33 43.65
C CYS A 290 -4.92 34.71 43.42
N MET A 291 -6.23 34.84 43.66
CA MET A 291 -6.96 36.10 43.55
C MET A 291 -6.44 37.14 44.54
N VAL A 292 -6.20 36.76 45.80
CA VAL A 292 -5.62 37.65 46.82
C VAL A 292 -4.22 38.12 46.42
N SER A 293 -3.41 37.23 45.84
CA SER A 293 -2.06 37.58 45.39
C SER A 293 -2.07 38.54 44.19
N LEU A 294 -2.96 38.32 43.21
CA LEU A 294 -3.16 39.23 42.06
C LEU A 294 -3.69 40.60 42.48
N ILE A 295 -4.61 40.64 43.44
CA ILE A 295 -5.13 41.89 44.01
C ILE A 295 -4.02 42.61 44.78
N GLY A 296 -3.24 41.89 45.59
CA GLY A 296 -2.10 42.43 46.33
C GLY A 296 -1.02 43.01 45.41
N TYR A 297 -0.72 42.33 44.30
CA TYR A 297 0.22 42.82 43.28
C TYR A 297 -0.21 44.17 42.70
N ARG A 298 -1.52 44.39 42.52
CA ARG A 298 -2.06 45.67 42.03
C ARG A 298 -1.78 46.84 42.99
N PHE A 299 -1.65 46.59 44.29
CA PHE A 299 -1.36 47.62 45.30
C PHE A 299 0.14 47.78 45.59
N PHE A 300 0.95 46.74 45.38
CA PHE A 300 2.38 46.71 45.69
C PHE A 300 3.21 46.35 44.45
N SER A 301 2.97 47.06 43.34
CA SER A 301 3.58 46.74 42.04
C SER A 301 5.08 47.02 41.96
N GLU A 302 5.61 47.90 42.81
CA GLU A 302 7.01 48.29 42.79
C GLU A 302 7.82 47.60 43.91
N GLY A 303 8.89 46.91 43.52
CA GLY A 303 9.84 46.27 44.42
C GLY A 303 9.73 44.74 44.52
N VAL A 304 10.56 44.15 45.39
CA VAL A 304 10.72 42.70 45.58
C VAL A 304 9.40 42.02 45.99
N LEU A 305 8.54 42.74 46.72
CA LEU A 305 7.25 42.25 47.19
C LEU A 305 6.27 41.98 46.03
N GLY A 306 6.25 42.87 45.03
CA GLY A 306 5.43 42.70 43.82
C GLY A 306 5.84 41.47 43.01
N SER A 307 7.15 41.26 42.83
CA SER A 307 7.68 40.08 42.14
C SER A 307 7.33 38.78 42.86
N LEU A 308 7.39 38.76 44.21
CA LEU A 308 6.98 37.59 45.01
C LEU A 308 5.48 37.29 44.87
N LEU A 309 4.63 38.32 44.86
CA LEU A 309 3.18 38.14 44.65
C LEU A 309 2.89 37.59 43.24
N LEU A 310 3.56 38.11 42.21
CA LEU A 310 3.39 37.58 40.85
C LEU A 310 3.85 36.12 40.73
N CYS A 311 5.00 35.76 41.32
CA CYS A 311 5.48 34.37 41.35
C CYS A 311 4.51 33.42 42.05
N THR A 312 3.93 33.84 43.19
CA THR A 312 2.94 33.03 43.91
C THR A 312 1.63 32.88 43.13
N ALA A 313 1.16 33.95 42.48
CA ALA A 313 -0.01 33.87 41.59
C ALA A 313 0.23 32.95 40.40
N ALA A 314 1.40 33.04 39.76
CA ALA A 314 1.79 32.16 38.66
C ALA A 314 1.83 30.69 39.09
N PHE A 315 2.46 30.39 40.23
CA PHE A 315 2.53 29.04 40.78
C PHE A 315 1.14 28.46 41.10
N LEU A 316 0.28 29.26 41.74
CA LEU A 316 -1.09 28.84 42.07
C LEU A 316 -1.94 28.64 40.81
N SER A 317 -1.77 29.48 39.77
CA SER A 317 -2.45 29.32 38.49
C SER A 317 -2.06 28.02 37.77
N GLY A 318 -0.78 27.67 37.76
CA GLY A 318 -0.30 26.39 37.23
C GLY A 318 -0.83 25.19 38.02
N SER A 319 -0.90 25.31 39.35
CA SER A 319 -1.47 24.27 40.22
C SER A 319 -2.96 24.04 39.92
N ILE A 320 -3.72 25.11 39.71
CA ILE A 320 -5.14 25.03 39.32
C ILE A 320 -5.29 24.39 37.93
N ALA A 321 -4.42 24.73 36.97
CA ALA A 321 -4.43 24.13 35.64
C ALA A 321 -4.20 22.61 35.70
N VAL A 322 -3.26 22.13 36.52
CA VAL A 322 -3.02 20.68 36.70
C VAL A 322 -4.21 19.95 37.30
N VAL A 323 -4.94 20.61 38.21
CA VAL A 323 -6.12 20.02 38.86
C VAL A 323 -7.33 19.96 37.91
N THR A 324 -7.45 20.91 36.99
CA THR A 324 -8.61 21.09 36.09
C THR A 324 -8.43 20.43 34.73
N LEU A 325 -7.22 20.37 34.19
CA LEU A 325 -6.97 19.78 32.89
C LEU A 325 -7.05 18.24 32.95
N PRO A 326 -7.69 17.59 31.96
CA PRO A 326 -7.82 16.13 31.91
C PRO A 326 -6.51 15.49 31.43
N MET A 327 -5.50 15.56 32.29
CA MET A 327 -4.13 15.12 32.02
C MET A 327 -3.87 13.66 32.44
N PHE A 328 -4.71 13.09 33.33
CA PHE A 328 -4.48 11.77 33.92
C PHE A 328 -5.30 10.71 33.20
N SER A 329 -4.67 9.58 32.86
CA SER A 329 -5.36 8.43 32.28
C SER A 329 -5.61 7.38 33.36
N ILE A 330 -6.87 7.12 33.71
CA ILE A 330 -7.24 6.20 34.79
C ILE A 330 -8.31 5.22 34.27
N LYS A 331 -8.28 3.97 34.75
CA LYS A 331 -9.28 2.95 34.40
C LYS A 331 -10.66 3.40 34.90
N ARG A 332 -11.68 3.36 34.03
CA ARG A 332 -13.04 3.83 34.34
C ARG A 332 -13.64 3.15 35.58
N LYS A 333 -13.36 1.87 35.81
CA LYS A 333 -13.80 1.14 37.01
C LYS A 333 -13.37 1.83 38.31
N SER A 334 -12.17 2.43 38.33
CA SER A 334 -11.64 3.14 39.49
C SER A 334 -12.28 4.52 39.74
N LEU A 335 -13.20 4.96 38.87
CA LEU A 335 -13.98 6.20 39.04
C LEU A 335 -15.41 5.94 39.53
N ILE A 336 -15.87 4.69 39.48
CA ILE A 336 -17.26 4.29 39.80
C ILE A 336 -17.34 3.65 41.21
N GLU A 337 -16.23 3.16 41.74
CA GLU A 337 -16.04 2.83 43.18
C GLU A 337 -15.78 4.10 44.00
#